data_AF-A0A3N5HIG4-F1
#
_entry.id   AF-A0A3N5HIG4-F1
#
_cell.length_a   1.000
_cell.length_b   1.000
_cell.length_c   1.000
_cell.angle_alpha   90.00
_cell.angle_beta   90.00
_cell.angle_gamma   90.00
#
_symmetry.space_group_name_H-M   'P 1'
#
loop_
_entity.id
_entity.type
_entity.pdbx_description
1 polymer ?
#
loop_
_entity_poly.entity_id
_entity_poly.type
_entity_poly.pdbx_seq_one_letter_code
_entity_poly.pdbx_strand_id
1 'polypeptide(L)' 'MGKVTGFLEIQRKKWPTRPVAERLRDWKEVYLPFPADELKKQAARCMDCGIPFCHQGCPLGNIIPDWNDLVYREHWR' A
#
# COMPACT_ATOMS: atom_id res chain seq x y z
N MET A 1 -5.44 -9.79 -10.19
CA MET A 1 -5.32 -8.98 -8.97
C MET A 1 -3.96 -9.23 -8.35
N GLY A 2 -3.04 -8.25 -8.41
CA GLY A 2 -1.70 -8.39 -7.86
C GLY A 2 -0.89 -9.56 -8.47
N LYS A 3 0.15 -10.01 -7.75
CA LYS A 3 0.92 -11.21 -8.08
C LYS A 3 0.49 -12.32 -7.13
N VAL A 4 0.11 -13.49 -7.66
CA VAL A 4 -0.40 -14.64 -6.87
C VAL A 4 0.53 -15.00 -5.69
N THR A 5 1.84 -15.02 -5.92
CA THR A 5 2.86 -15.30 -4.89
C THR A 5 3.49 -14.04 -4.29
N GLY A 6 2.97 -12.85 -4.62
CA GLY A 6 3.55 -11.56 -4.25
C GLY A 6 3.68 -11.38 -2.73
N PHE A 7 2.73 -11.89 -1.95
CA PHE A 7 2.77 -11.83 -0.49
C PHE A 7 3.88 -12.69 0.14
N LEU A 8 4.34 -13.74 -0.55
CA LEU A 8 5.44 -14.62 -0.13
C LEU A 8 6.80 -14.02 -0.50
N GLU A 9 6.91 -13.46 -1.71
CA GLU A 9 8.18 -13.01 -2.27
C GLU A 9 8.57 -11.59 -1.85
N ILE A 10 7.59 -10.69 -1.75
CA ILE A 10 7.83 -9.27 -1.51
C ILE A 10 7.61 -9.04 -0.03
N GLN A 11 8.60 -8.56 0.73
CA GLN A 11 8.40 -8.23 2.14
C GLN A 11 7.58 -6.95 2.34
N ARG A 12 6.83 -6.88 3.45
CA ARG A 12 6.07 -5.68 3.80
C ARG A 12 7.04 -4.56 4.15
N LYS A 13 6.90 -3.41 3.51
CA LYS A 13 7.69 -2.22 3.79
C LYS A 13 6.81 -1.15 4.44
N LYS A 14 7.32 -0.53 5.51
CA LYS A 14 6.65 0.62 6.13
C LYS A 14 6.88 1.86 5.28
N TRP A 15 5.94 2.80 5.39
CA TRP A 15 6.07 4.10 4.75
C TRP A 15 7.33 4.82 5.25
N PRO A 16 8.15 5.42 4.37
CA PRO A 16 9.32 6.16 4.80
C PRO A 16 8.89 7.38 5.62
N THR A 17 9.63 7.66 6.68
CA THR A 17 9.34 8.76 7.61
C THR A 17 10.52 9.68 7.73
N ARG A 18 10.25 10.96 7.96
CA ARG A 18 11.27 11.95 8.32
C ARG A 18 12.00 11.54 9.60
N PRO A 19 13.30 11.84 9.74
CA PRO A 19 14.06 11.57 10.96
C PRO A 19 13.42 12.20 12.20
N VAL A 20 13.52 11.51 13.34
CA VAL A 20 12.90 11.98 14.60
C VAL A 20 13.42 13.36 15.01
N ALA A 21 14.73 13.59 14.89
CA ALA A 21 15.34 14.86 15.26
C ALA A 21 14.83 16.06 14.45
N GLU A 22 14.38 15.83 13.20
CA GLU A 22 13.80 16.88 12.36
C GLU A 22 12.34 17.14 12.71
N ARG A 23 11.52 16.07 12.80
CA ARG A 23 10.07 16.20 13.04
C ARG A 23 9.69 16.66 14.45
N LEU A 24 10.66 16.77 15.37
CA LEU A 24 10.47 17.40 16.68
C LEU A 24 10.55 18.94 16.62
N ARG A 25 11.04 19.50 15.51
CA ARG A 25 11.31 20.95 15.36
C ARG A 25 10.27 21.68 14.51
N ASP A 26 9.30 20.96 13.95
CA ASP A 26 8.24 21.53 13.12
C ASP A 26 6.96 20.70 13.18
N TRP A 27 5.91 21.21 12.53
CA TRP A 27 4.59 20.58 12.45
C TRP A 27 4.28 20.03 11.04
N LYS A 28 5.31 19.81 10.22
CA LYS A 28 5.12 19.31 8.85
C LYS A 28 4.82 17.81 8.86
N GLU A 29 4.28 17.32 7.75
CA GLU A 29 3.95 15.91 7.58
C GLU A 29 5.15 15.00 7.86
N VAL A 30 4.91 13.90 8.59
CA VAL A 30 5.94 12.95 9.02
C VAL A 30 6.31 11.98 7.90
N TYR A 31 5.33 11.57 7.10
CA TYR A 31 5.51 10.61 6.04
C TYR A 31 6.14 11.28 4.82
N LEU A 32 7.16 10.62 4.26
CA LEU A 32 7.76 11.03 2.99
C LEU A 32 6.99 10.39 1.83
N PRO A 33 6.99 10.98 0.62
CA PRO A 33 6.43 10.32 -0.54
C PRO A 33 6.96 8.89 -0.71
N PHE A 34 6.06 7.93 -0.92
CA PHE A 34 6.47 6.53 -1.14
C PHE A 34 6.94 6.37 -2.59
N PRO A 35 8.11 5.75 -2.82
CA PRO A 35 8.59 5.53 -4.19
C PRO A 35 7.59 4.71 -5.01
N ALA A 36 7.23 5.18 -6.20
CA ALA A 36 6.20 4.56 -7.03
C ALA A 36 6.46 3.07 -7.33
N ASP A 37 7.71 2.72 -7.65
CA ASP A 37 8.11 1.32 -7.92
C ASP A 37 7.91 0.42 -6.70
N GLU A 38 8.21 0.94 -5.50
CA GLU A 38 8.00 0.20 -4.27
C GLU A 38 6.50 0.10 -3.95
N LEU A 39 5.71 1.13 -4.24
CA LEU A 39 4.27 1.12 -4.05
C LEU A 39 3.62 0.04 -4.93
N LYS A 40 4.04 -0.05 -6.20
CA LYS A 40 3.62 -1.11 -7.14
C LYS A 40 3.93 -2.50 -6.59
N LYS A 41 5.13 -2.70 -6.03
CA LYS A 41 5.51 -3.96 -5.36
C LYS A 41 4.64 -4.25 -4.13
N GLN A 42 4.34 -3.25 -3.30
CA GLN A 42 3.48 -3.45 -2.13
C GLN A 42 2.03 -3.78 -2.53
N ALA A 43 1.50 -3.14 -3.58
CA ALA A 43 0.18 -3.43 -4.12
C ALA A 43 0.09 -4.87 -4.70
N ALA A 44 1.19 -5.36 -5.28
CA ALA A 44 1.30 -6.74 -5.77
C ALA A 44 1.15 -7.81 -4.68
N ARG A 45 1.26 -7.45 -3.38
CA ARG A 45 1.09 -8.38 -2.25
C ARG A 45 -0.38 -8.73 -1.97
N CYS A 46 -1.35 -8.07 -2.60
CA CYS A 46 -2.76 -8.47 -2.46
C CYS A 46 -2.93 -9.92 -2.92
N MET A 47 -3.59 -10.76 -2.11
CA MET A 47 -3.70 -12.21 -2.35
C MET A 47 -4.91 -12.60 -3.18
N ASP A 48 -5.79 -11.66 -3.55
CA ASP A 48 -7.06 -11.95 -4.22
C ASP A 48 -7.87 -13.05 -3.49
N CYS A 49 -8.12 -12.85 -2.19
CA CYS A 49 -8.53 -13.90 -1.26
C CYS A 49 -9.89 -14.58 -1.54
N GLY A 50 -10.64 -14.15 -2.57
CA GLY A 50 -12.02 -14.56 -2.85
C GLY A 50 -13.06 -13.99 -1.88
N ILE A 51 -12.80 -14.07 -0.57
CA ILE A 51 -13.58 -13.40 0.48
C ILE A 51 -12.75 -12.24 1.06
N PRO A 52 -12.91 -11.01 0.56
CA PRO A 52 -12.07 -9.88 0.95
C PRO A 52 -12.51 -9.31 2.31
N PHE A 53 -11.94 -9.84 3.40
CA PHE A 53 -12.16 -9.29 4.75
C PHE A 53 -11.80 -7.80 4.87
N CYS A 54 -10.89 -7.32 4.03
CA CYS A 54 -10.55 -5.90 3.95
C CYS A 54 -11.75 -5.01 3.57
N HIS A 55 -12.68 -5.49 2.74
CA HIS A 55 -13.92 -4.75 2.43
C HIS A 55 -14.79 -4.57 3.67
N GLN A 56 -15.03 -5.66 4.39
CA GLN A 56 -15.86 -5.65 5.59
C GLN A 56 -15.21 -4.88 6.74
N GLY A 57 -13.88 -4.87 6.82
CA GLY A 57 -13.13 -4.07 7.79
C GLY A 57 -13.14 -2.57 7.50
N CYS A 58 -13.49 -2.16 6.26
CA CYS A 58 -13.57 -0.75 5.91
C CYS A 58 -15.01 -0.25 6.09
N PRO A 59 -15.28 0.68 7.02
CA PRO A 59 -16.63 1.19 7.26
C PRO A 59 -17.20 1.99 6.06
N LEU A 60 -16.34 2.42 5.15
CA LEU A 60 -16.72 3.12 3.93
C LEU A 60 -17.04 2.18 2.76
N GLY A 61 -16.83 0.86 2.91
CA GLY A 61 -17.08 -0.11 1.86
C GLY A 61 -16.12 -0.02 0.67
N ASN A 62 -14.88 0.46 0.89
CA ASN A 62 -13.89 0.59 -0.18
C ASN A 62 -13.53 -0.76 -0.82
N ILE A 63 -13.40 -0.76 -2.15
CA ILE A 63 -13.04 -1.93 -2.97
C ILE A 63 -11.51 -2.10 -3.04
N ILE A 64 -10.90 -2.37 -1.88
CA ILE A 64 -9.43 -2.34 -1.66
C ILE A 64 -8.60 -3.22 -2.62
N PRO A 65 -8.98 -4.47 -2.93
CA PRO A 65 -8.27 -5.32 -3.89
C PRO A 65 -8.19 -4.66 -5.27
N ASP A 66 -9.29 -4.08 -5.77
CA ASP A 66 -9.33 -3.43 -7.09
C ASP A 66 -8.37 -2.25 -7.16
N TRP A 67 -8.36 -1.39 -6.13
CA TRP A 67 -7.40 -0.29 -6.04
C TRP A 67 -5.96 -0.79 -6.05
N ASN A 68 -5.66 -1.89 -5.33
CA ASN A 68 -4.33 -2.49 -5.36
C ASN A 68 -3.99 -3.05 -6.75
N ASP A 69 -4.94 -3.68 -7.46
CA ASP A 69 -4.69 -4.18 -8.81
C ASP A 69 -4.44 -3.04 -9.79
N LEU A 70 -5.19 -1.93 -9.70
CA LEU A 70 -4.97 -0.74 -10.53
C LEU A 70 -3.59 -0.12 -10.27
N VAL A 71 -3.16 -0.02 -9.01
CA VAL A 71 -1.80 0.45 -8.68
C VAL A 71 -0.74 -0.51 -9.22
N TYR A 72 -0.93 -1.81 -9.04
CA TYR A 72 0.00 -2.84 -9.52
C TYR A 72 0.15 -2.82 -11.05
N ARG A 73 -0.93 -2.57 -11.78
CA ARG A 73 -0.95 -2.48 -13.25
C ARG A 73 -0.61 -1.10 -13.79
N GLU A 74 -0.38 -0.11 -12.92
CA GLU A 74 -0.17 1.30 -13.32
C GLU A 74 -1.39 1.94 -14.03
N HIS A 75 -2.60 1.45 -13.75
CA HIS A 75 -3.86 1.90 -14.33
C HIS A 75 -4.70 2.72 -13.33
N TRP A 76 -4.07 3.36 -12.35
CA TRP A 76 -4.77 4.09 -11.27
C TRP A 76 -5.07 5.56 -11.59
N ARG A 77 -4.76 6.01 -12.82
CA ARG A 77 -4.95 7.39 -13.30
C ARG A 77 -6.02 7.46 -14.37
#